data_AF-A0A966YCV2-F1
#
_entry.id   AF-A0A966YCV2-F1
#
_cell.length_a   1.000
_cell.length_b   1.000
_cell.length_c   1.000
_cell.angle_alpha   90.00
_cell.angle_beta   90.00
_cell.angle_gamma   90.00
#
_symmetry.space_group_name_H-M   'P 1'
#
loop_
_entity.id
_entity.type
_entity.pdbx_description
1 polymer ?
#
loop_
_entity_poly.entity_id
_entity_poly.type
_entity_poly.pdbx_seq_one_letter_code
_entity_poly.pdbx_strand_id
1 'polypeptide(L)'
;DADLGSWYRAVGAGMGASLNTAAGMGAYILSDRASWLNFKNKTGLGIQFSGDPVLFNQYAYLPVNPQRHAHVKHDLAVKLETWLTSQRAAEIINAYTIDNQILFTFNAK
;
A
#
# COMPACT_ATOMS: atom_id res chain seq x y z
N ASP A 1 -4.70 -9.07 -24.14
CA ASP A 1 -5.17 -8.00 -23.25
C ASP A 1 -6.68 -8.05 -23.17
N ALA A 2 -7.23 -8.20 -21.97
CA ALA A 2 -8.68 -8.15 -21.79
C ALA A 2 -9.14 -6.72 -22.12
N ASP A 3 -10.08 -6.60 -23.06
CA ASP A 3 -10.76 -5.34 -23.34
C ASP A 3 -11.57 -4.95 -22.10
N LEU A 4 -11.03 -4.02 -21.31
CA LEU A 4 -11.63 -3.54 -20.07
C LEU A 4 -12.86 -2.65 -20.32
N GLY A 5 -13.25 -2.44 -21.59
CA GLY A 5 -14.42 -1.68 -22.01
C GLY A 5 -14.25 -0.17 -21.91
N SER A 6 -15.15 0.57 -22.56
CA SER A 6 -15.10 2.04 -22.67
C SER A 6 -15.28 2.79 -21.33
N TRP A 7 -15.66 2.09 -20.27
CA TRP A 7 -15.81 2.64 -18.92
C TRP A 7 -14.47 2.76 -18.19
N TYR A 8 -13.52 1.89 -18.50
CA TYR A 8 -12.19 1.91 -17.90
C TYR A 8 -11.32 2.94 -18.61
N ARG A 9 -10.62 3.77 -17.81
CA ARG A 9 -9.70 4.79 -18.33
C ARG A 9 -8.37 4.66 -17.62
N ALA A 10 -7.36 4.18 -18.33
CA ALA A 10 -5.99 4.17 -17.84
C ALA A 10 -5.49 5.61 -17.71
N VAL A 11 -5.09 6.01 -16.49
CA VAL A 11 -4.58 7.37 -16.26
C VAL A 11 -3.11 7.50 -16.61
N GLY A 12 -2.32 6.43 -16.48
CA GLY A 12 -0.89 6.42 -16.82
C GLY A 12 -0.02 7.32 -15.94
N ALA A 13 -0.51 7.71 -14.75
CA ALA A 13 0.17 8.63 -13.84
C ALA A 13 0.19 8.09 -12.40
N GLY A 14 0.97 8.76 -11.54
CA GLY A 14 0.99 8.46 -10.10
C GLY A 14 -0.38 8.67 -9.42
N MET A 15 -0.52 8.15 -8.20
CA MET A 15 -1.81 8.10 -7.52
C MET A 15 -2.44 9.47 -7.26
N GLY A 16 -1.64 10.49 -6.91
CA GLY A 16 -2.14 11.86 -6.69
C GLY A 16 -2.72 12.51 -7.96
N ALA A 17 -2.08 12.31 -9.11
CA ALA A 17 -2.61 12.79 -10.39
C ALA A 17 -3.89 12.00 -10.77
N SER A 18 -3.88 10.69 -10.55
CA SER A 18 -5.03 9.82 -10.83
C SER A 18 -6.26 10.17 -9.99
N LEU A 19 -6.08 10.50 -8.71
CA LEU A 19 -7.14 10.98 -7.84
C LEU A 19 -7.71 12.34 -8.30
N ASN A 20 -6.86 13.27 -8.74
CA ASN A 20 -7.34 14.53 -9.32
C ASN A 20 -8.15 14.31 -10.61
N THR A 21 -7.70 13.40 -11.48
CA THR A 21 -8.43 13.03 -12.70
C THR A 21 -9.80 12.44 -12.34
N ALA A 22 -9.86 11.50 -11.39
CA ALA A 22 -11.11 10.92 -10.94
C ALA A 22 -12.07 11.96 -10.36
N ALA A 23 -11.57 12.89 -9.53
CA ALA A 23 -12.34 13.98 -8.96
C ALA A 23 -12.91 14.92 -10.05
N GLY A 24 -12.08 15.31 -11.03
CA GLY A 24 -12.52 16.18 -12.13
C GLY A 24 -13.51 15.53 -13.08
N MET A 25 -13.50 14.19 -13.19
CA MET A 25 -14.40 13.44 -14.06
C MET A 25 -15.67 12.94 -13.35
N GLY A 26 -15.75 13.03 -12.02
CA GLY A 26 -16.79 12.36 -11.25
C GLY A 26 -16.74 10.83 -11.39
N ALA A 27 -15.54 10.26 -11.48
CA ALA A 27 -15.32 8.85 -11.73
C ALA A 27 -14.97 8.07 -10.44
N TYR A 28 -15.13 6.75 -10.50
CA TYR A 28 -14.61 5.84 -9.48
C TYR A 28 -13.13 5.57 -9.72
N ILE A 29 -12.39 5.37 -8.64
CA ILE A 29 -10.98 4.98 -8.67
C ILE A 29 -10.67 4.07 -7.49
N LEU A 30 -9.87 3.03 -7.73
CA LEU A 30 -9.26 2.23 -6.67
C LEU A 30 -7.95 2.90 -6.24
N SER A 31 -7.83 3.21 -4.95
CA SER A 31 -6.64 3.84 -4.36
C SER A 31 -6.27 3.13 -3.07
N ASP A 32 -4.99 3.09 -2.75
CA ASP A 32 -4.54 2.70 -1.41
C ASP A 32 -4.95 3.77 -0.38
N ARG A 33 -5.04 3.36 0.90
CA ARG A 33 -5.49 4.20 2.01
C ARG A 33 -4.53 5.37 2.28
N ALA A 34 -3.22 5.17 2.11
CA ALA A 34 -2.23 6.20 2.40
C ALA A 34 -2.35 7.37 1.41
N SER A 35 -2.48 7.05 0.12
CA SER A 35 -2.72 8.04 -0.92
C SER A 35 -4.03 8.80 -0.68
N TRP A 36 -5.11 8.09 -0.32
CA TRP A 36 -6.40 8.73 -0.02
C TRP A 36 -6.36 9.70 1.16
N LEU A 37 -5.69 9.32 2.26
CA LEU A 37 -5.60 10.15 3.47
C LEU A 37 -4.74 11.40 3.22
N ASN A 38 -3.62 11.24 2.50
CA ASN A 38 -2.76 12.36 2.13
C ASN A 38 -3.38 13.28 1.06
N PHE A 39 -4.29 12.76 0.24
CA PHE A 39 -4.95 13.54 -0.81
C PHE A 39 -5.92 14.58 -0.23
N LYS A 40 -5.61 15.86 -0.44
CA LYS A 40 -6.40 16.97 0.12
C LYS A 40 -7.52 17.44 -0.82
N ASN A 41 -7.37 17.30 -2.14
CA ASN A 41 -8.38 17.72 -3.13
C ASN A 41 -9.48 16.67 -3.34
N LYS A 42 -10.19 16.28 -2.29
CA LYS A 42 -11.20 15.20 -2.36
C LYS A 42 -12.44 15.54 -3.19
N THR A 43 -12.58 16.77 -3.69
CA THR A 43 -13.78 17.33 -4.37
C THR A 43 -14.69 16.28 -5.03
N GLY A 44 -15.85 16.02 -4.41
CA GLY A 44 -16.87 15.09 -4.90
C GLY A 44 -16.58 13.59 -4.69
N LEU A 45 -15.34 13.23 -4.38
CA LEU A 45 -14.95 11.86 -4.03
C LEU A 45 -15.22 11.55 -2.56
N GLY A 46 -15.70 10.33 -2.32
CA GLY A 46 -15.82 9.74 -0.99
C GLY A 46 -15.49 8.25 -1.06
N ILE A 47 -15.18 7.65 0.09
CA ILE A 47 -14.98 6.20 0.17
C ILE A 47 -16.33 5.52 -0.06
N GLN A 48 -16.47 4.83 -1.19
CA GLN A 48 -17.69 4.08 -1.52
C GLN A 48 -17.63 2.64 -1.00
N PHE A 49 -16.42 2.07 -0.89
CA PHE A 49 -16.21 0.70 -0.42
C PHE A 49 -14.81 0.55 0.19
N SER A 50 -14.70 -0.16 1.32
CA SER A 50 -13.43 -0.55 1.91
C SER A 50 -13.60 -1.66 2.96
N GLY A 51 -12.55 -2.42 3.25
CA GLY A 51 -12.50 -3.39 4.35
C GLY A 51 -12.68 -4.85 3.92
N ASP A 52 -12.94 -5.12 2.64
CA ASP A 52 -12.96 -6.48 2.12
C ASP A 52 -11.56 -7.12 2.21
N PRO A 53 -11.43 -8.37 2.68
CA PRO A 53 -10.16 -9.09 2.72
C PRO A 53 -9.43 -9.16 1.36
N VAL A 54 -10.14 -9.15 0.23
CA VAL A 54 -9.53 -9.14 -1.10
C VAL A 54 -8.77 -7.84 -1.40
N LEU A 55 -9.07 -6.76 -0.68
CA LEU A 55 -8.40 -5.46 -0.81
C LEU A 55 -7.19 -5.34 0.13
N PHE A 56 -6.88 -6.37 0.92
CA PHE A 56 -5.71 -6.35 1.79
C PHE A 56 -4.43 -6.42 0.97
N ASN A 57 -3.67 -5.33 1.01
CA ASN A 57 -2.37 -5.24 0.38
C ASN A 57 -1.28 -5.78 1.32
N GLN A 58 -1.05 -7.09 1.28
CA GLN A 58 -0.03 -7.75 2.11
C GLN A 58 1.38 -7.35 1.69
N TYR A 59 2.21 -6.95 2.66
CA TYR A 59 3.64 -6.74 2.47
C TYR A 59 4.43 -7.96 2.95
N ALA A 60 5.53 -8.26 2.26
CA ALA A 60 6.46 -9.33 2.62
C ALA A 60 7.90 -8.83 2.54
N TYR A 61 8.75 -9.31 3.46
CA TYR A 61 10.19 -9.15 3.39
C TYR A 61 10.81 -10.42 2.81
N LEU A 62 11.61 -10.30 1.76
CA LEU A 62 12.17 -11.44 1.03
C LEU A 62 13.70 -11.30 0.93
N PRO A 63 14.46 -11.93 1.85
CA PRO A 63 15.92 -11.93 1.78
C PRO A 63 16.44 -12.55 0.47
N VAL A 64 17.46 -11.92 -0.13
CA VAL A 64 18.11 -12.45 -1.33
C VAL A 64 18.92 -13.71 -1.00
N ASN A 65 18.82 -14.74 -1.85
CA ASN A 65 19.52 -16.01 -1.64
C ASN A 65 21.06 -15.85 -1.70
N PRO A 66 21.79 -16.10 -0.60
CA PRO A 66 23.25 -15.91 -0.56
C PRO A 66 24.03 -16.98 -1.32
N GLN A 67 23.47 -18.18 -1.53
CA GLN A 67 24.12 -19.23 -2.33
C GLN A 67 24.23 -18.82 -3.81
N ARG A 68 23.26 -18.03 -4.29
CA ARG A 68 23.26 -17.47 -5.65
C ARG A 68 23.99 -16.13 -5.73
N HIS A 69 24.03 -15.37 -4.65
CA HIS A 69 24.60 -14.03 -4.60
C HIS A 69 25.53 -13.87 -3.38
N ALA A 70 26.75 -14.38 -3.47
CA ALA A 70 27.68 -14.42 -2.33
C ALA A 70 28.08 -13.04 -1.75
N HIS A 71 27.84 -11.95 -2.48
CA HIS A 71 28.15 -10.59 -2.04
C HIS A 71 27.07 -9.99 -1.12
N VAL A 72 25.89 -10.59 -1.04
CA VAL A 72 24.79 -10.05 -0.23
C VAL A 72 25.09 -10.17 1.26
N LYS A 73 24.62 -9.20 2.03
CA LYS A 73 24.81 -9.17 3.49
C LYS A 73 23.73 -10.00 4.19
N HIS A 74 23.79 -11.31 4.02
CA HIS A 74 22.78 -12.24 4.53
C HIS A 74 22.51 -12.06 6.03
N ASP A 75 23.55 -12.02 6.85
CA ASP A 75 23.40 -11.86 8.30
C ASP A 75 22.69 -10.55 8.70
N LEU A 76 22.88 -9.48 7.91
CA LEU A 76 22.17 -8.22 8.14
C LEU A 76 20.70 -8.30 7.71
N ALA A 77 20.40 -9.02 6.62
CA ALA A 77 19.04 -9.26 6.19
C ALA A 77 18.26 -10.09 7.23
N VAL A 78 18.88 -11.14 7.80
CA VAL A 78 18.29 -11.96 8.87
C VAL A 78 18.06 -11.14 10.15
N LYS A 79 19.00 -10.26 10.51
CA LYS A 79 18.83 -9.32 11.64
C LYS A 79 17.64 -8.39 11.41
N LEU A 80 17.50 -7.85 10.20
CA LEU A 80 16.38 -6.98 9.86
C LEU A 80 15.06 -7.74 9.86
N GLU A 81 15.01 -8.94 9.29
CA GLU A 81 13.84 -9.82 9.30
C GLU A 81 13.38 -10.11 10.74
N THR A 82 14.31 -10.53 11.60
CA THR A 82 14.05 -10.78 13.03
C THR A 82 13.49 -9.54 13.73
N TRP A 83 14.01 -8.36 13.40
CA TRP A 83 13.50 -7.12 13.97
C TRP A 83 12.10 -6.78 13.43
N LEU A 84 11.89 -6.90 12.12
CA LEU A 84 10.62 -6.63 11.45
C LEU A 84 9.48 -7.53 11.92
N THR A 85 9.77 -8.74 12.41
CA THR A 85 8.78 -9.67 12.97
C THR A 85 8.68 -9.60 14.51
N SER A 86 9.42 -8.70 15.16
CA SER A 86 9.42 -8.56 16.61
C SER A 86 8.19 -7.82 17.16
N GLN A 87 7.94 -7.97 18.47
CA GLN A 87 6.93 -7.19 19.19
C GLN A 87 7.13 -5.68 19.03
N ARG A 88 8.38 -5.22 18.99
CA ARG A 88 8.69 -3.79 18.81
C ARG A 88 8.24 -3.28 17.45
N ALA A 89 8.45 -4.05 16.39
CA ALA A 89 7.96 -3.69 15.06
C ALA A 89 6.42 -3.71 15.03
N ALA A 90 5.78 -4.69 15.67
CA ALA A 90 4.33 -4.75 15.78
C ALA A 90 3.73 -3.49 16.45
N GLU A 91 4.33 -3.03 17.55
CA GLU A 91 3.93 -1.79 18.21
C GLU A 91 4.04 -0.57 17.29
N ILE A 92 5.19 -0.40 16.63
CA ILE A 92 5.43 0.76 15.76
C ILE A 92 4.47 0.74 14.57
N ILE A 93 4.28 -0.41 13.93
CA ILE A 93 3.43 -0.57 12.75
C ILE A 93 1.97 -0.31 13.09
N ASN A 94 1.47 -0.90 14.18
CA ASN A 94 0.08 -0.74 14.61
C ASN A 94 -0.20 0.67 15.17
N ALA A 95 0.81 1.39 15.66
CA ALA A 95 0.68 2.76 16.14
C ALA A 95 0.80 3.82 15.02
N TYR A 96 1.19 3.44 13.81
CA TYR A 96 1.35 4.39 12.72
C TYR A 96 -0.01 4.88 12.20
N THR A 97 -0.21 6.21 12.25
CA THR A 97 -1.46 6.85 11.83
C THR A 97 -1.23 8.01 10.87
N ILE A 98 -2.24 8.27 10.03
CA ILE A 98 -2.36 9.50 9.23
C ILE A 98 -3.76 10.06 9.49
N ASP A 99 -3.86 11.35 9.84
CA ASP A 99 -5.13 12.00 10.21
C ASP A 99 -5.92 11.17 11.26
N ASN A 100 -5.20 10.65 12.28
CA ASN A 100 -5.69 9.78 13.36
C ASN A 100 -6.27 8.42 12.92
N GLN A 101 -6.05 8.00 11.67
CA GLN A 101 -6.46 6.68 11.17
C GLN A 101 -5.27 5.74 11.13
N ILE A 102 -5.44 4.54 11.70
CA ILE A 102 -4.47 3.44 11.57
C ILE A 102 -4.34 3.08 10.09
N LEU A 103 -3.10 3.04 9.61
CA LEU A 103 -2.82 2.77 8.20
C LEU A 103 -2.42 1.31 7.93
N PHE A 104 -1.69 0.70 8.86
CA PHE A 104 -1.15 -0.65 8.70
C PHE A 104 -1.61 -1.54 9.85
N THR A 105 -1.69 -2.84 9.58
CA THR A 105 -1.97 -3.86 10.58
C THR A 105 -0.86 -4.90 10.52
N PHE A 106 -0.16 -5.07 11.63
CA PHE A 106 0.89 -6.06 11.75
C PHE A 106 0.31 -7.48 11.74
N ASN A 107 0.87 -8.37 10.92
CA ASN A 107 0.43 -9.76 10.83
C ASN A 107 1.57 -10.76 10.50
N ALA A 108 2.81 -10.44 10.90
CA ALA A 108 3.91 -11.39 10.76
C ALA A 108 3.61 -12.68 11.55
N LYS A 109 4.12 -13.81 11.05
CA LYS A 109 4.01 -15.13 11.67
C LYS A 109 5.34 -15.55 12.26
#